data_AF-A0A6I1QIA5-F1
#
_entry.id   AF-A0A6I1QIA5-F1
#
_cell.length_a   1.000
_cell.length_b   1.000
_cell.length_c   1.000
_cell.angle_alpha   90.00
_cell.angle_beta   90.00
_cell.angle_gamma   90.00
#
_symmetry.space_group_name_H-M   'P 1'
#
loop_
_entity.id
_entity.type
_entity.pdbx_description
1 polymer ?
#
loop_
_entity_poly.entity_id
_entity_poly.type
_entity_poly.pdbx_seq_one_letter_code
_entity_poly.pdbx_strand_id
1 'polypeptide(L)'
;MAEQVPGAALPAGALEAPQAGPVRDFSHLTPGPPGVLRPVGTSMFVVDGRRPHDVPLDPLRLAILSTGRSGTSWLRLMLSELYTLDMIAGPLLPADVAWPNLPTRCLIQAHWYPPTFSVPLDEIFYRLPGGLVEAYDLRVVTVARHPFDTLVSALRFSALLDPEAQHVPLEANSPSGQAFLREATSQWAERTLAISREWWGLPGVLRVRYEDLVSDTPGELAKLVAAIGEEPDRTVAEVAALHQLQDLKSTYGDGLFWQGQPGLWRKLIPAGAALQIYEANRAAFETMGYVCDPDPDLKASEAEAAWRLLVSPSPK
;
A
#
# COMPACT_ATOMS: atom_id res chain seq x y z
N MET A 1 5.31 48.10 -27.33
CA MET A 1 4.65 47.28 -28.36
C MET A 1 5.00 45.84 -28.05
N ALA A 2 4.04 45.08 -27.52
CA ALA A 2 4.22 43.69 -27.10
C ALA A 2 3.53 42.80 -28.13
N GLU A 3 4.28 41.90 -28.76
CA GLU A 3 3.75 40.90 -29.67
C GLU A 3 3.05 39.79 -28.89
N GLN A 4 1.78 39.57 -29.21
CA GLN A 4 0.97 38.44 -28.76
C GLN A 4 1.38 37.19 -29.54
N VAL A 5 1.72 36.12 -28.83
CA VAL A 5 1.85 34.77 -29.40
C VAL A 5 0.46 34.10 -29.37
N PRO A 6 -0.02 33.48 -30.47
CA PRO A 6 -1.32 32.83 -30.47
C PRO A 6 -1.28 31.48 -29.76
N GLY A 7 -2.26 31.23 -28.89
CA GLY A 7 -2.48 29.95 -28.23
C GLY A 7 -2.97 28.89 -29.20
N ALA A 8 -2.26 27.77 -29.27
CA ALA A 8 -2.72 26.57 -29.95
C ALA A 8 -3.72 25.82 -29.07
N ALA A 9 -4.96 25.70 -29.55
CA ALA A 9 -5.97 24.82 -28.98
C ALA A 9 -5.60 23.36 -29.26
N LEU A 10 -5.68 22.50 -28.24
CA LEU A 10 -5.58 21.05 -28.40
C LEU A 10 -6.85 20.51 -29.08
N PRO A 11 -6.75 19.56 -30.01
CA PRO A 11 -7.92 18.98 -30.65
C PRO A 11 -8.70 18.10 -29.65
N ALA A 12 -10.01 18.34 -29.57
CA ALA A 12 -10.96 17.44 -28.95
C ALA A 12 -11.08 16.17 -29.81
N GLY A 13 -10.30 15.14 -29.46
CA GLY A 13 -10.31 13.83 -30.10
C GLY A 13 -10.27 12.74 -29.04
N ALA A 14 -11.32 11.92 -29.03
CA ALA A 14 -11.64 10.83 -28.12
C ALA A 14 -10.44 10.03 -27.58
N LEU A 15 -10.38 9.91 -26.24
CA LEU A 15 -9.77 8.76 -25.59
C LEU A 15 -10.65 7.55 -25.90
N GLU A 16 -10.39 6.85 -27.01
CA GLU A 16 -10.89 5.49 -27.16
C GLU A 16 -10.20 4.62 -26.11
N ALA A 17 -11.01 4.00 -25.24
CA ALA A 17 -10.53 2.99 -24.31
C ALA A 17 -9.82 1.88 -25.12
N PRO A 18 -8.68 1.36 -24.65
CA PRO A 18 -8.00 0.27 -25.35
C PRO A 18 -8.97 -0.90 -25.52
N GLN A 19 -9.12 -1.38 -26.76
CA GLN A 19 -9.94 -2.56 -27.03
C GLN A 19 -9.42 -3.73 -26.20
N ALA A 20 -10.30 -4.31 -25.39
CA ALA A 20 -9.98 -5.49 -24.61
C ALA A 20 -9.53 -6.62 -25.55
N GLY A 21 -8.28 -7.05 -25.42
CA GLY A 21 -7.80 -8.26 -26.06
C GLY A 21 -8.62 -9.49 -25.61
N PRO A 22 -8.54 -10.61 -26.34
CA PRO A 22 -9.32 -11.80 -26.01
C PRO A 22 -9.05 -12.25 -24.57
N VAL A 23 -10.12 -12.43 -23.81
CA VAL A 23 -10.11 -12.99 -22.45
C VAL A 23 -9.43 -14.35 -22.52
N ARG A 24 -8.30 -14.52 -21.82
CA ARG A 24 -7.66 -15.82 -21.68
C ARG A 24 -8.57 -16.73 -20.87
N ASP A 25 -8.95 -17.86 -21.44
CA ASP A 25 -9.65 -18.92 -20.73
C ASP A 25 -8.68 -19.57 -19.73
N PHE A 26 -9.00 -19.53 -18.43
CA PHE A 26 -8.19 -20.11 -17.36
C PHE A 26 -8.81 -21.38 -16.79
N SER A 27 -9.81 -21.96 -17.45
CA SER A 27 -10.52 -23.18 -17.03
C SER A 27 -9.62 -24.44 -16.91
N HIS A 28 -8.37 -24.36 -17.36
CA HIS A 28 -7.41 -25.45 -17.40
C HIS A 28 -6.26 -25.33 -16.38
N LEU A 29 -6.31 -24.37 -15.46
CA LEU A 29 -5.34 -24.31 -14.36
C LEU A 29 -5.65 -25.41 -13.33
N THR A 30 -4.72 -26.37 -13.21
CA THR A 30 -4.73 -27.40 -12.17
C THR A 30 -4.61 -26.79 -10.77
N PRO A 31 -5.11 -27.45 -9.71
CA PRO A 31 -5.02 -26.95 -8.35
C PRO A 31 -3.57 -26.72 -7.94
N GLY A 32 -3.23 -25.49 -7.56
CA GLY A 32 -1.94 -25.14 -7.00
C GLY A 32 -1.69 -25.82 -5.63
N PRO A 33 -0.42 -25.89 -5.19
CA PRO A 33 -0.07 -26.50 -3.92
C PRO A 33 -0.74 -25.81 -2.72
N PRO A 34 -0.95 -26.53 -1.61
CA PRO A 34 -1.58 -25.97 -0.40
C PRO A 34 -0.71 -24.83 0.17
N GLY A 35 -1.21 -23.60 0.10
CA GLY A 35 -0.50 -22.41 0.56
C GLY A 35 -0.92 -21.09 -0.10
N VAL A 36 -1.59 -21.15 -1.26
CA VAL A 36 -2.22 -19.96 -1.85
C VAL A 36 -3.48 -19.62 -1.06
N LEU A 37 -3.46 -18.44 -0.40
CA LEU A 37 -4.64 -17.86 0.26
C LEU A 37 -5.81 -17.86 -0.72
N ARG A 38 -6.80 -18.72 -0.47
CA ARG A 38 -8.11 -18.61 -1.12
C ARG A 38 -8.79 -17.34 -0.58
N PRO A 39 -9.68 -16.70 -1.37
CA PRO A 39 -10.62 -15.75 -0.80
C PRO A 39 -11.36 -16.48 0.33
N VAL A 40 -11.26 -15.95 1.55
CA VAL A 40 -12.11 -16.42 2.65
C VAL A 40 -13.53 -16.10 2.21
N GLY A 41 -14.32 -17.14 1.92
CA GLY A 41 -15.73 -16.97 1.62
C GLY A 41 -16.38 -16.29 2.81
N THR A 42 -16.92 -15.10 2.60
CA THR A 42 -17.68 -14.35 3.60
C THR A 42 -18.88 -15.20 4.00
N SER A 43 -18.82 -15.80 5.19
CA SER A 43 -19.96 -16.50 5.77
C SER A 43 -20.98 -15.43 6.19
N MET A 44 -21.97 -15.17 5.32
CA MET A 44 -23.06 -14.24 5.59
C MET A 44 -23.97 -14.82 6.68
N PHE A 45 -24.02 -14.16 7.84
CA PHE A 45 -25.11 -14.36 8.78
C PHE A 45 -26.37 -13.69 8.20
N VAL A 46 -27.39 -14.49 7.90
CA VAL A 46 -28.72 -14.00 7.52
C VAL A 46 -29.54 -13.83 8.80
N VAL A 47 -29.84 -12.59 9.18
CA VAL A 47 -30.85 -12.26 10.20
C VAL A 47 -32.10 -11.77 9.46
N ASP A 48 -33.27 -12.35 9.76
CA ASP A 48 -34.61 -11.96 9.25
C ASP A 48 -34.96 -12.15 7.77
N GLY A 49 -34.20 -12.92 6.99
CA GLY A 49 -34.63 -13.38 5.65
C GLY A 49 -34.78 -12.30 4.58
N ARG A 50 -34.48 -11.04 4.90
CA ARG A 50 -34.18 -9.98 3.93
C ARG A 50 -32.67 -9.84 3.84
N ARG A 51 -32.11 -9.89 2.63
CA ARG A 51 -30.70 -9.48 2.48
C ARG A 51 -30.67 -7.97 2.75
N PRO A 52 -29.72 -7.45 3.54
CA PRO A 52 -29.57 -6.00 3.77
C PRO A 52 -29.42 -5.15 2.49
N HIS A 53 -29.29 -5.78 1.32
CA HIS A 53 -28.95 -5.18 0.03
C HIS A 53 -30.14 -4.69 -0.83
N ASP A 54 -31.38 -4.69 -0.33
CA ASP A 54 -32.53 -4.25 -1.14
C ASP A 54 -32.70 -2.71 -1.20
N VAL A 55 -31.89 -1.95 -0.47
CA VAL A 55 -31.76 -0.49 -0.66
C VAL A 55 -30.57 -0.25 -1.60
N PRO A 56 -30.77 0.46 -2.75
CA PRO A 56 -29.66 0.85 -3.60
C PRO A 56 -28.68 1.71 -2.81
N LEU A 57 -27.47 1.19 -2.57
CA LEU A 57 -26.39 1.97 -1.97
C LEU A 57 -25.75 2.86 -3.04
N ASP A 58 -25.30 4.04 -2.62
CA ASP A 58 -24.56 4.95 -3.50
C ASP A 58 -23.24 4.29 -3.98
N PRO A 59 -22.78 4.62 -5.19
CA PRO A 59 -21.51 4.13 -5.70
C PRO A 59 -20.34 4.63 -4.85
N LEU A 60 -19.41 3.74 -4.52
CA LEU A 60 -18.20 4.08 -3.78
C LEU A 60 -17.03 3.22 -4.25
N ARG A 61 -16.09 3.85 -4.96
CA ARG A 61 -14.87 3.18 -5.40
C ARG A 61 -13.65 3.82 -4.75
N LEU A 62 -12.97 3.05 -3.92
CA LEU A 62 -11.75 3.47 -3.26
C LEU A 62 -10.53 2.84 -3.93
N ALA A 63 -9.43 3.58 -4.01
CA ALA A 63 -8.15 3.06 -4.44
C ALA A 63 -7.07 3.38 -3.39
N ILE A 64 -6.55 2.36 -2.71
CA ILE A 64 -5.38 2.48 -1.85
C ILE A 64 -4.12 2.37 -2.72
N LEU A 65 -3.53 3.51 -3.03
CA LEU A 65 -2.34 3.64 -3.88
C LEU A 65 -1.18 4.15 -3.02
N SER A 66 -0.27 3.25 -2.64
CA SER A 66 0.79 3.56 -1.66
C SER A 66 1.98 2.62 -1.85
N THR A 67 3.12 2.99 -1.30
CA THR A 67 4.28 2.10 -1.18
C THR A 67 3.90 0.82 -0.43
N GLY A 68 4.41 -0.33 -0.91
CA GLY A 68 4.26 -1.60 -0.20
C GLY A 68 4.78 -1.53 1.23
N ARG A 69 4.19 -2.30 2.15
CA ARG A 69 4.60 -2.35 3.58
C ARG A 69 4.37 -1.07 4.40
N SER A 70 3.64 -0.10 3.86
CA SER A 70 3.23 1.13 4.57
C SER A 70 2.02 0.94 5.49
N GLY A 71 1.38 -0.24 5.50
CA GLY A 71 0.15 -0.50 6.25
C GLY A 71 -1.11 -0.61 5.38
N THR A 72 -0.96 -0.60 4.05
CA THR A 72 -2.07 -0.72 3.08
C THR A 72 -2.99 -1.91 3.34
N SER A 73 -2.43 -3.08 3.67
CA SER A 73 -3.23 -4.28 3.91
C SER A 73 -4.11 -4.17 5.14
N TRP A 74 -3.65 -3.49 6.19
CA TRP A 74 -4.44 -3.26 7.39
C TRP A 74 -5.59 -2.28 7.11
N LEU A 75 -5.28 -1.14 6.50
CA LEU A 75 -6.28 -0.15 6.11
C LEU A 75 -7.32 -0.71 5.13
N ARG A 76 -6.89 -1.54 4.17
CA ARG A 76 -7.78 -2.22 3.23
C ARG A 76 -8.86 -3.03 3.93
N LEU A 77 -8.47 -3.85 4.92
CA LEU A 77 -9.42 -4.69 5.64
C LEU A 77 -10.44 -3.83 6.39
N MET A 78 -9.98 -2.78 7.07
CA MET A 78 -10.86 -1.85 7.79
C MET A 78 -11.81 -1.10 6.86
N LEU A 79 -11.33 -0.58 5.73
CA LEU A 79 -12.20 0.15 4.78
C LEU A 79 -13.18 -0.78 4.05
N SER A 80 -12.75 -2.00 3.70
CA SER A 80 -13.65 -3.00 3.12
C SER A 80 -14.76 -3.38 4.10
N GLU A 81 -14.44 -3.52 5.38
CA GLU A 81 -15.43 -3.83 6.42
C GLU A 81 -16.35 -2.64 6.76
N LEU A 82 -15.82 -1.41 6.77
CA LEU A 82 -16.60 -0.20 7.05
C LEU A 82 -17.68 0.06 6.01
N TYR A 83 -17.41 -0.21 4.74
CA TYR A 83 -18.27 0.15 3.61
C TYR A 83 -18.74 -1.06 2.79
N THR A 84 -18.54 -2.27 3.32
CA THR A 84 -18.90 -3.54 2.68
C THR A 84 -18.41 -3.62 1.23
N LEU A 85 -17.14 -3.26 0.99
CA LEU A 85 -16.58 -3.11 -0.36
C LEU A 85 -16.01 -4.42 -0.89
N ASP A 86 -16.29 -4.71 -2.16
CA ASP A 86 -15.61 -5.77 -2.89
C ASP A 86 -14.12 -5.45 -3.03
N MET A 87 -13.26 -6.33 -2.51
CA MET A 87 -11.81 -6.13 -2.55
C MET A 87 -11.19 -6.65 -3.84
N ILE A 88 -10.43 -5.77 -4.50
CA ILE A 88 -9.59 -6.08 -5.65
C ILE A 88 -8.14 -5.84 -5.21
N ALA A 89 -7.40 -6.91 -4.93
CA ALA A 89 -6.04 -6.82 -4.40
C ALA A 89 -5.13 -7.91 -4.98
N GLY A 90 -3.83 -7.61 -5.03
CA GLY A 90 -2.80 -8.50 -5.55
C GLY A 90 -1.70 -7.71 -6.28
N PRO A 91 -0.68 -8.38 -6.83
CA PRO A 91 0.26 -7.75 -7.77
C PRO A 91 -0.49 -7.46 -9.07
N LEU A 92 -1.23 -6.34 -9.09
CA LEU A 92 -2.02 -5.90 -10.24
C LEU A 92 -1.23 -4.83 -10.97
N LEU A 93 -1.07 -4.95 -12.29
CA LEU A 93 -0.79 -3.79 -13.13
C LEU A 93 -2.11 -3.06 -13.41
N PRO A 94 -2.09 -1.74 -13.70
CA PRO A 94 -3.28 -1.02 -14.14
C PRO A 94 -3.95 -1.69 -15.35
N ALA A 95 -3.17 -2.28 -16.26
CA ALA A 95 -3.69 -2.97 -17.44
C ALA A 95 -4.41 -4.29 -17.12
N ASP A 96 -4.15 -4.89 -15.96
CA ASP A 96 -4.77 -6.16 -15.54
C ASP A 96 -6.13 -5.95 -14.87
N VAL A 97 -6.46 -4.70 -14.54
CA VAL A 97 -7.75 -4.36 -13.94
C VAL A 97 -8.82 -4.40 -15.02
N ALA A 98 -9.89 -5.16 -14.78
CA ALA A 98 -11.07 -5.20 -15.64
C ALA A 98 -11.92 -3.94 -15.44
N TRP A 99 -11.38 -2.77 -15.80
CA TRP A 99 -11.95 -1.45 -15.55
C TRP A 99 -13.45 -1.34 -15.91
N PRO A 100 -13.92 -1.79 -17.10
CA PRO A 100 -15.33 -1.71 -17.45
C PRO A 100 -16.27 -2.53 -16.55
N ASN A 101 -15.72 -3.50 -15.82
CA ASN A 101 -16.46 -4.43 -14.96
C ASN A 101 -16.21 -4.19 -13.47
N LEU A 102 -15.67 -3.03 -13.08
CA LEU A 102 -15.49 -2.71 -11.67
C LEU A 102 -16.84 -2.68 -10.94
N PRO A 103 -16.96 -3.35 -9.77
CA PRO A 103 -18.15 -3.24 -8.95
C PRO A 103 -18.47 -1.78 -8.62
N THR A 104 -19.75 -1.50 -8.42
CA THR A 104 -20.24 -0.18 -8.01
C THR A 104 -19.67 0.23 -6.65
N ARG A 105 -19.39 -0.75 -5.79
CA ARG A 105 -18.80 -0.57 -4.47
C ARG A 105 -17.56 -1.46 -4.32
N CYS A 106 -16.37 -0.90 -4.53
CA CYS A 106 -15.14 -1.68 -4.49
C CYS A 106 -13.97 -0.91 -3.88
N LEU A 107 -12.96 -1.68 -3.46
CA LEU A 107 -11.68 -1.18 -2.99
C LEU A 107 -10.55 -1.86 -3.77
N ILE A 108 -9.77 -1.05 -4.48
CA ILE A 108 -8.56 -1.48 -5.19
C ILE A 108 -7.35 -1.20 -4.31
N GLN A 109 -6.48 -2.19 -4.07
CA GLN A 109 -5.18 -1.96 -3.42
C GLN A 109 -4.06 -2.25 -4.40
N ALA A 110 -3.22 -1.24 -4.66
CA ALA A 110 -2.11 -1.37 -5.60
C ALA A 110 -0.90 -0.48 -5.24
N HIS A 111 0.20 -0.71 -5.96
CA HIS A 111 1.47 -0.02 -5.80
C HIS A 111 1.82 0.72 -7.09
N TRP A 112 0.90 1.57 -7.58
CA TRP A 112 1.06 2.30 -8.83
C TRP A 112 1.54 3.72 -8.62
N TYR A 113 2.36 4.22 -9.55
CA TYR A 113 2.72 5.62 -9.60
C TYR A 113 1.57 6.48 -10.16
N PRO A 114 1.46 7.76 -9.76
CA PRO A 114 0.49 8.66 -10.37
C PRO A 114 0.83 8.94 -11.84
N PRO A 115 -0.15 9.35 -12.67
CA PRO A 115 0.06 9.60 -14.09
C PRO A 115 1.13 10.65 -14.40
N THR A 116 1.36 11.58 -13.47
CA THR A 116 2.31 12.69 -13.59
C THR A 116 3.75 12.30 -13.25
N PHE A 117 3.98 11.11 -12.69
CA PHE A 117 5.32 10.69 -12.29
C PHE A 117 6.12 10.18 -13.50
N SER A 118 7.33 10.71 -13.65
CA SER A 118 8.27 10.28 -14.67
C SER A 118 8.97 9.01 -14.19
N VAL A 119 8.62 7.89 -14.81
CA VAL A 119 9.25 6.59 -14.56
C VAL A 119 10.11 6.17 -15.75
N PRO A 120 11.16 5.38 -15.53
CA PRO A 120 11.86 4.64 -16.59
C PRO A 120 10.90 3.79 -17.43
N LEU A 121 11.27 3.52 -18.68
CA LEU A 121 10.40 2.79 -19.63
C LEU A 121 10.05 1.37 -19.16
N ASP A 122 10.94 0.72 -18.44
CA ASP A 122 10.74 -0.61 -17.85
C ASP A 122 9.70 -0.60 -16.72
N GLU A 123 9.38 0.56 -16.14
CA GLU A 123 8.38 0.71 -15.08
C GLU A 123 7.10 1.43 -15.51
N ILE A 124 6.97 1.79 -16.80
CA ILE A 124 5.81 2.52 -17.32
C ILE A 124 4.48 1.79 -17.05
N PHE A 125 4.53 0.46 -16.94
CA PHE A 125 3.36 -0.36 -16.63
C PHE A 125 2.85 -0.18 -15.21
N TYR A 126 3.66 0.32 -14.27
CA TYR A 126 3.21 0.65 -12.92
C TYR A 126 2.62 2.05 -12.81
N ARG A 127 2.65 2.84 -13.88
CA ARG A 127 2.06 4.18 -13.91
C ARG A 127 0.58 4.07 -14.24
N LEU A 128 -0.27 4.67 -13.41
CA LEU A 128 -1.69 4.76 -13.71
C LEU A 128 -1.90 5.62 -14.98
N PRO A 129 -2.62 5.14 -16.00
CA PRO A 129 -3.01 5.98 -17.12
C PRO A 129 -3.78 7.23 -16.67
N GLY A 130 -3.47 8.38 -17.28
CA GLY A 130 -4.16 9.63 -16.97
C GLY A 130 -5.65 9.54 -17.29
N GLY A 131 -6.48 10.16 -16.45
CA GLY A 131 -7.94 10.18 -16.62
C GLY A 131 -8.67 8.97 -16.03
N LEU A 132 -7.99 7.90 -15.57
CA LEU A 132 -8.67 6.72 -15.00
C LEU A 132 -9.32 7.00 -13.65
N VAL A 133 -8.70 7.85 -12.83
CA VAL A 133 -9.27 8.24 -11.53
C VAL A 133 -10.62 8.90 -11.76
N GLU A 134 -10.68 9.82 -12.71
CA GLU A 134 -11.88 10.57 -13.07
C GLU A 134 -12.90 9.71 -13.82
N ALA A 135 -12.46 8.90 -14.78
CA ALA A 135 -13.34 8.06 -15.60
C ALA A 135 -14.08 6.99 -14.79
N TYR A 136 -13.50 6.54 -13.68
CA TYR A 136 -14.09 5.51 -12.82
C TYR A 136 -14.54 6.03 -11.46
N ASP A 137 -14.48 7.35 -11.23
CA ASP A 137 -14.83 8.00 -9.96
C ASP A 137 -14.11 7.36 -8.75
N LEU A 138 -12.81 7.15 -8.90
CA LEU A 138 -11.98 6.59 -7.83
C LEU A 138 -11.64 7.69 -6.82
N ARG A 139 -11.93 7.43 -5.54
CA ARG A 139 -11.38 8.21 -4.43
C ARG A 139 -10.07 7.57 -4.00
N VAL A 140 -8.96 8.28 -4.19
CA VAL A 140 -7.62 7.76 -3.88
C VAL A 140 -7.29 7.99 -2.42
N VAL A 141 -6.88 6.92 -1.75
CA VAL A 141 -6.30 6.93 -0.40
C VAL A 141 -4.82 6.57 -0.53
N THR A 142 -3.95 7.32 0.13
CA THR A 142 -2.53 7.00 0.22
C THR A 142 -2.08 6.92 1.67
N VAL A 143 -1.25 5.92 1.95
CA VAL A 143 -0.68 5.65 3.28
C VAL A 143 0.79 6.02 3.24
N ALA A 144 1.19 6.95 4.10
CA ALA A 144 2.58 7.20 4.42
C ALA A 144 2.96 6.40 5.66
N ARG A 145 4.17 5.86 5.64
CA ARG A 145 4.83 5.28 6.80
C ARG A 145 6.28 5.75 6.82
N HIS A 146 6.87 5.87 7.99
CA HIS A 146 8.26 6.25 8.14
C HIS A 146 9.15 5.45 7.17
N PRO A 147 9.94 6.11 6.29
CA PRO A 147 10.68 5.41 5.22
C PRO A 147 11.58 4.29 5.75
N PHE A 148 12.24 4.49 6.90
CA PHE A 148 13.02 3.43 7.54
C PHE A 148 12.18 2.21 7.96
N ASP A 149 11.01 2.39 8.58
CA ASP A 149 10.16 1.25 8.96
C ASP A 149 9.63 0.52 7.73
N THR A 150 9.35 1.25 6.65
CA THR A 150 8.95 0.68 5.36
C THR A 150 10.06 -0.20 4.78
N LEU A 151 11.30 0.29 4.73
CA LEU A 151 12.46 -0.48 4.22
C LEU A 151 12.77 -1.70 5.10
N VAL A 152 12.74 -1.56 6.43
CA VAL A 152 12.90 -2.68 7.37
C VAL A 152 11.79 -3.72 7.17
N SER A 153 10.55 -3.27 6.97
CA SER A 153 9.44 -4.18 6.72
C SER A 153 9.53 -4.87 5.35
N ALA A 154 10.06 -4.20 4.34
CA ALA A 154 10.33 -4.78 3.02
C ALA A 154 11.40 -5.86 3.10
N LEU A 155 12.50 -5.61 3.84
CA LEU A 155 13.52 -6.61 4.14
C LEU A 155 12.95 -7.88 4.78
N ARG A 156 12.09 -7.72 5.79
CA ARG A 156 11.45 -8.88 6.42
C ARG A 156 10.56 -9.63 5.42
N PHE A 157 9.79 -8.88 4.63
CA PHE A 157 8.86 -9.46 3.69
C PHE A 157 9.55 -10.23 2.58
N SER A 158 10.65 -9.71 2.01
CA SER A 158 11.40 -10.40 0.96
C SER A 158 11.96 -11.74 1.44
N ALA A 159 12.39 -11.84 2.70
CA ALA A 159 12.85 -13.10 3.29
C ALA A 159 11.74 -14.15 3.48
N LEU A 160 10.48 -13.77 3.34
CA LEU A 160 9.31 -14.66 3.43
C LEU A 160 8.73 -15.03 2.06
N LEU A 161 9.20 -14.39 0.99
CA LEU A 161 8.80 -14.75 -0.36
C LEU A 161 9.48 -16.06 -0.76
N ASP A 162 8.75 -16.89 -1.51
CA ASP A 162 9.30 -18.08 -2.13
C ASP A 162 10.48 -17.67 -3.04
N PRO A 163 11.69 -18.24 -2.87
CA PRO A 163 12.83 -17.96 -3.75
C PRO A 163 12.53 -18.25 -5.23
N GLU A 164 11.55 -19.09 -5.53
CA GLU A 164 11.10 -19.40 -6.90
C GLU A 164 10.10 -18.38 -7.44
N ALA A 165 9.47 -17.56 -6.58
CA ALA A 165 8.67 -16.44 -7.03
C ALA A 165 9.61 -15.39 -7.63
N GLN A 166 9.32 -14.93 -8.86
CA GLN A 166 10.15 -14.07 -9.71
C GLN A 166 10.53 -12.68 -9.13
N HIS A 167 10.35 -12.45 -7.83
CA HIS A 167 10.84 -11.28 -7.14
C HIS A 167 12.30 -11.51 -6.75
N VAL A 168 13.20 -10.63 -7.19
CA VAL A 168 14.60 -10.64 -6.74
C VAL A 168 14.57 -10.42 -5.22
N PRO A 169 14.96 -11.41 -4.40
CA PRO A 169 15.03 -11.23 -2.97
C PRO A 169 16.04 -10.12 -2.68
N LEU A 170 15.78 -9.32 -1.65
CA LEU A 170 16.82 -8.48 -1.09
C LEU A 170 17.96 -9.40 -0.62
N GLU A 171 19.19 -9.13 -1.08
CA GLU A 171 20.41 -9.83 -0.64
C GLU A 171 20.69 -9.59 0.84
N ALA A 172 20.13 -8.51 1.39
CA ALA A 172 20.26 -8.17 2.79
C ALA A 172 19.60 -9.20 3.71
N ASN A 173 20.27 -9.47 4.83
CA ASN A 173 19.75 -10.34 5.90
C ASN A 173 19.54 -9.59 7.22
N SER A 174 19.90 -8.31 7.29
CA SER A 174 19.80 -7.47 8.49
C SER A 174 19.82 -5.98 8.16
N PRO A 175 19.00 -5.14 8.81
CA PRO A 175 19.00 -3.68 8.62
C PRO A 175 20.31 -2.97 9.03
N SER A 176 21.17 -3.63 9.81
CA SER A 176 22.45 -3.07 10.25
C SER A 176 23.62 -3.39 9.30
N GLY A 177 23.39 -4.26 8.31
CA GLY A 177 24.42 -4.76 7.41
C GLY A 177 24.69 -3.87 6.19
N GLN A 178 25.88 -4.02 5.60
CA GLN A 178 26.27 -3.29 4.39
C GLN A 178 25.40 -3.62 3.17
N ALA A 179 24.88 -4.84 3.07
CA ALA A 179 23.95 -5.22 2.00
C ALA A 179 22.66 -4.39 2.06
N PHE A 180 22.07 -4.25 3.25
CA PHE A 180 20.88 -3.42 3.44
C PHE A 180 21.16 -1.96 3.13
N LEU A 181 22.29 -1.41 3.58
CA LEU A 181 22.67 -0.03 3.26
C LEU A 181 22.75 0.19 1.75
N ARG A 182 23.39 -0.72 0.99
CA ARG A 182 23.48 -0.61 -0.48
C ARG A 182 22.10 -0.64 -1.13
N GLU A 183 21.21 -1.52 -0.69
CA GLU A 183 19.85 -1.63 -1.24
C GLU A 183 19.00 -0.42 -0.88
N ALA A 184 19.02 -0.01 0.38
CA ALA A 184 18.28 1.13 0.91
C ALA A 184 18.74 2.48 0.34
N THR A 185 19.94 2.54 -0.25
CA THR A 185 20.48 3.72 -0.97
C THR A 185 20.42 3.58 -2.50
N SER A 186 19.87 2.47 -3.01
CA SER A 186 19.77 2.21 -4.43
C SER A 186 18.55 2.88 -5.08
N GLN A 187 18.50 2.86 -6.41
CA GLN A 187 17.31 3.31 -7.15
C GLN A 187 16.06 2.48 -6.80
N TRP A 188 16.21 1.20 -6.44
CA TRP A 188 15.06 0.39 -6.03
C TRP A 188 14.38 0.97 -4.79
N ALA A 189 15.16 1.41 -3.79
CA ALA A 189 14.62 2.00 -2.58
C ALA A 189 13.94 3.35 -2.86
N GLU A 190 14.56 4.20 -3.67
CA GLU A 190 13.98 5.47 -4.09
C GLU A 190 12.62 5.26 -4.78
N ARG A 191 12.57 4.37 -5.76
CA ARG A 191 11.38 4.03 -6.54
C ARG A 191 10.28 3.43 -5.66
N THR A 192 10.65 2.51 -4.77
CA THR A 192 9.73 1.91 -3.80
C THR A 192 9.08 2.99 -2.93
N LEU A 193 9.88 3.91 -2.38
CA LEU A 193 9.39 4.99 -1.51
C LEU A 193 8.68 6.11 -2.27
N ALA A 194 8.96 6.27 -3.56
CA ALA A 194 8.35 7.29 -4.40
C ALA A 194 6.83 7.11 -4.50
N ILE A 195 6.29 5.89 -4.49
CA ILE A 195 4.84 5.66 -4.67
C ILE A 195 4.01 6.47 -3.65
N SER A 196 4.18 6.24 -2.34
CA SER A 196 3.47 7.03 -1.34
C SER A 196 3.83 8.51 -1.43
N ARG A 197 5.11 8.86 -1.64
CA ARG A 197 5.58 10.25 -1.74
C ARG A 197 4.84 11.04 -2.82
N GLU A 198 4.75 10.48 -4.02
CA GLU A 198 4.16 11.16 -5.17
C GLU A 198 2.65 11.32 -5.01
N TRP A 199 1.94 10.30 -4.51
CA TRP A 199 0.51 10.44 -4.18
C TRP A 199 0.26 11.42 -3.03
N TRP A 200 1.15 11.46 -2.04
CA TRP A 200 1.02 12.32 -0.85
C TRP A 200 0.91 13.81 -1.21
N GLY A 201 1.61 14.25 -2.26
CA GLY A 201 1.61 15.65 -2.68
C GLY A 201 0.37 16.07 -3.48
N LEU A 202 -0.42 15.13 -4.00
CA LEU A 202 -1.48 15.45 -4.96
C LEU A 202 -2.75 16.01 -4.29
N PRO A 203 -3.43 16.99 -4.92
CA PRO A 203 -4.75 17.45 -4.51
C PRO A 203 -5.79 16.33 -4.58
N GLY A 204 -6.77 16.34 -3.66
CA GLY A 204 -7.88 15.38 -3.66
C GLY A 204 -7.54 13.97 -3.13
N VAL A 205 -6.25 13.65 -2.96
CA VAL A 205 -5.85 12.38 -2.35
C VAL A 205 -6.08 12.42 -0.85
N LEU A 206 -6.78 11.41 -0.33
CA LEU A 206 -6.98 11.19 1.10
C LEU A 206 -5.70 10.60 1.70
N ARG A 207 -5.22 11.18 2.80
CA ARG A 207 -3.89 10.88 3.35
C ARG A 207 -4.02 10.25 4.72
N VAL A 208 -3.30 9.15 4.94
CA VAL A 208 -3.22 8.45 6.22
C VAL A 208 -1.77 8.26 6.61
N ARG A 209 -1.39 8.64 7.82
CA ARG A 209 -0.10 8.25 8.40
C ARG A 209 -0.27 6.95 9.16
N TYR A 210 0.58 5.98 8.90
CA TYR A 210 0.55 4.68 9.56
C TYR A 210 0.72 4.83 11.08
N GLU A 211 1.59 5.73 11.50
CA GLU A 211 1.90 5.98 12.90
C GLU A 211 0.69 6.54 13.66
N ASP A 212 0.00 7.50 13.06
CA ASP A 212 -1.23 8.07 13.61
C ASP A 212 -2.30 6.98 13.68
N LEU A 213 -2.45 6.17 12.61
CA LEU A 213 -3.42 5.07 12.53
C LEU A 213 -3.16 3.99 13.59
N VAL A 214 -1.90 3.67 13.89
CA VAL A 214 -1.55 2.76 15.00
C VAL A 214 -1.85 3.40 16.36
N SER A 215 -1.57 4.69 16.52
CA SER A 215 -1.73 5.38 17.81
C SER A 215 -3.19 5.63 18.20
N ASP A 216 -4.05 5.96 17.24
CA ASP A 216 -5.47 6.28 17.42
C ASP A 216 -6.26 5.76 16.20
N THR A 217 -6.40 4.43 16.11
CA THR A 217 -7.10 3.80 14.99
C THR A 217 -8.52 4.33 14.81
N PRO A 218 -9.37 4.40 15.86
CA PRO A 218 -10.71 4.95 15.70
C PRO A 218 -10.71 6.42 15.26
N GLY A 219 -9.84 7.27 15.81
CA GLY A 219 -9.77 8.67 15.44
C GLY A 219 -9.35 8.89 13.99
N GLU A 220 -8.33 8.17 13.51
CA GLU A 220 -7.87 8.27 12.11
C GLU A 220 -8.90 7.70 11.13
N LEU A 221 -9.57 6.59 11.46
CA LEU A 221 -10.67 6.07 10.64
C LEU A 221 -11.84 7.05 10.59
N ALA A 222 -12.21 7.69 11.69
CA ALA A 222 -13.29 8.69 11.71
C ALA A 222 -12.95 9.91 10.82
N LYS A 223 -11.69 10.39 10.85
CA LYS A 223 -11.22 11.45 9.94
C LYS A 223 -11.33 11.01 8.48
N LEU A 224 -10.93 9.78 8.18
CA LEU A 224 -10.99 9.24 6.83
C LEU A 224 -12.43 9.06 6.35
N VAL A 225 -13.34 8.57 7.19
CA VAL A 225 -14.78 8.48 6.88
C VAL A 225 -15.36 9.86 6.56
N ALA A 226 -15.07 10.85 7.41
CA ALA A 226 -15.51 12.23 7.16
C ALA A 226 -14.97 12.79 5.84
N ALA A 227 -13.72 12.47 5.48
CA ALA A 227 -13.10 12.92 4.24
C ALA A 227 -13.59 12.15 3.00
N ILE A 228 -13.97 10.87 3.15
CA ILE A 228 -14.65 10.10 2.10
C ILE A 228 -16.02 10.72 1.83
N GLY A 229 -16.76 11.12 2.87
CA GLY A 229 -18.05 11.79 2.73
C GLY A 229 -19.23 10.84 2.48
N GLU A 230 -19.05 9.54 2.69
CA GLU A 230 -20.13 8.54 2.69
C GLU A 230 -20.37 8.04 4.12
N GLU A 231 -21.61 7.71 4.45
CA GLU A 231 -21.93 7.03 5.70
C GLU A 231 -21.43 5.57 5.64
N PRO A 232 -20.66 5.09 6.64
CA PRO A 232 -20.21 3.70 6.66
C PRO A 232 -21.35 2.76 7.07
N ASP A 233 -21.34 1.54 6.53
CA ASP A 233 -22.30 0.48 6.86
C ASP A 233 -22.12 -0.05 8.30
N ARG A 234 -20.91 0.16 8.86
CA ARG A 234 -20.54 -0.26 10.22
C ARG A 234 -19.89 0.89 10.98
N THR A 235 -19.97 0.84 12.31
CA THR A 235 -19.35 1.91 13.10
C THR A 235 -17.83 1.79 13.10
N VAL A 236 -17.14 2.93 13.17
CA VAL A 236 -15.67 2.99 13.28
C VAL A 236 -15.15 2.22 14.49
N ALA A 237 -15.84 2.31 15.63
CA ALA A 237 -15.45 1.62 16.86
C ALA A 237 -15.50 0.09 16.71
N GLU A 238 -16.56 -0.45 16.09
CA GLU A 238 -16.69 -1.88 15.84
C GLU A 238 -15.59 -2.39 14.90
N VAL A 239 -15.35 -1.70 13.78
CA VAL A 239 -14.35 -2.14 12.80
C VAL A 239 -12.92 -2.05 13.37
N ALA A 240 -12.60 -0.98 14.11
CA ALA A 240 -11.31 -0.85 14.77
C ALA A 240 -11.08 -1.96 15.81
N ALA A 241 -12.11 -2.33 16.57
CA ALA A 241 -12.03 -3.41 17.54
C ALA A 241 -11.82 -4.78 16.88
N LEU A 242 -12.39 -5.02 15.70
CA LEU A 242 -12.23 -6.26 14.94
C LEU A 242 -10.87 -6.42 14.27
N HIS A 243 -10.21 -5.31 13.94
CA HIS A 243 -8.97 -5.30 13.16
C HIS A 243 -7.75 -4.96 14.00
N GLN A 244 -7.67 -5.46 15.24
CA GLN A 244 -6.47 -5.27 16.05
C GLN A 244 -5.29 -6.03 15.42
N LEU A 245 -4.14 -5.37 15.31
CA LEU A 245 -2.97 -5.91 14.62
C LEU A 245 -2.49 -7.25 15.20
N GLN A 246 -2.59 -7.44 16.52
CA GLN A 246 -2.25 -8.71 17.16
C GLN A 246 -3.13 -9.88 16.68
N ASP A 247 -4.43 -9.64 16.51
CA ASP A 247 -5.39 -10.66 16.12
C ASP A 247 -5.21 -11.00 14.63
N LEU A 248 -5.02 -9.97 13.80
CA LEU A 248 -4.74 -10.14 12.37
C LEU A 248 -3.44 -10.92 12.13
N LYS A 249 -2.42 -10.71 12.97
CA LYS A 249 -1.20 -11.52 12.93
C LYS A 249 -1.48 -12.99 13.20
N SER A 250 -2.31 -13.30 14.19
CA SER A 250 -2.72 -14.69 14.46
C SER A 250 -3.54 -15.29 13.31
N THR A 251 -4.35 -14.50 12.61
CA THR A 251 -5.19 -14.97 11.50
C THR A 251 -4.43 -15.17 10.18
N TYR A 252 -3.60 -14.20 9.79
CA TYR A 252 -2.97 -14.16 8.47
C TYR A 252 -1.46 -14.48 8.49
N GLY A 253 -0.86 -14.60 9.68
CA GLY A 253 0.55 -14.91 9.88
C GLY A 253 1.51 -13.75 9.63
N ASP A 254 2.79 -14.03 9.84
CA ASP A 254 3.89 -13.05 9.87
C ASP A 254 4.20 -12.38 8.52
N GLY A 255 3.77 -12.98 7.40
CA GLY A 255 4.01 -12.43 6.06
C GLY A 255 3.31 -11.10 5.83
N LEU A 256 2.04 -11.03 6.23
CA LEU A 256 1.22 -9.83 6.06
C LEU A 256 1.30 -8.91 7.27
N PHE A 257 1.28 -9.48 8.49
CA PHE A 257 1.30 -8.73 9.75
C PHE A 257 2.45 -9.20 10.63
N TRP A 258 3.55 -8.44 10.65
CA TRP A 258 4.74 -8.80 11.42
C TRP A 258 4.76 -8.16 12.82
N GLN A 259 5.38 -6.98 12.98
CA GLN A 259 5.41 -6.30 14.29
C GLN A 259 4.25 -5.32 14.48
N GLY A 260 3.79 -4.68 13.39
CA GLY A 260 2.69 -3.72 13.48
C GLY A 260 3.02 -2.45 14.30
N GLN A 261 4.30 -2.18 14.57
CA GLN A 261 4.73 -1.08 15.43
C GLN A 261 5.53 -0.03 14.65
N PRO A 262 5.22 1.26 14.85
CA PRO A 262 6.08 2.39 14.46
C PRO A 262 7.42 2.42 15.20
N GLY A 263 8.43 2.98 14.55
CA GLY A 263 9.70 3.35 15.17
C GLY A 263 10.65 2.17 15.44
N LEU A 264 10.35 0.99 14.91
CA LEU A 264 11.19 -0.20 15.09
C LEU A 264 12.59 0.03 14.53
N TRP A 265 12.69 0.81 13.44
CA TRP A 265 13.96 1.18 12.81
C TRP A 265 14.99 1.78 13.77
N ARG A 266 14.55 2.50 14.82
CA ARG A 266 15.44 3.17 15.79
C ARG A 266 16.30 2.19 16.58
N LYS A 267 15.92 0.91 16.61
CA LYS A 267 16.67 -0.17 17.26
C LYS A 267 17.45 -1.04 16.27
N LEU A 268 17.34 -0.78 14.97
CA LEU A 268 17.79 -1.70 13.91
C LEU A 268 18.76 -1.07 12.92
N ILE A 269 18.73 0.25 12.76
CA ILE A 269 19.57 0.96 11.78
C ILE A 269 20.56 1.85 12.54
N PRO A 270 21.87 1.53 12.54
CA PRO A 270 22.88 2.40 13.14
C PRO A 270 22.89 3.80 12.53
N ALA A 271 23.21 4.83 13.32
CA ALA A 271 23.11 6.23 12.91
C ALA A 271 23.81 6.57 11.59
N GLY A 272 25.03 6.09 11.39
CA GLY A 272 25.77 6.33 10.14
C GLY A 272 25.09 5.76 8.90
N ALA A 273 24.39 4.61 9.03
CA ALA A 273 23.62 4.03 7.94
C ALA A 273 22.29 4.79 7.73
N ALA A 274 21.61 5.16 8.83
CA ALA A 274 20.38 5.94 8.77
C ALA A 274 20.58 7.28 8.05
N LEU A 275 21.66 8.01 8.38
CA LEU A 275 21.99 9.28 7.73
C LEU A 275 22.24 9.11 6.23
N GLN A 276 22.97 8.08 5.81
CA GLN A 276 23.21 7.80 4.40
C GLN A 276 21.92 7.45 3.64
N ILE A 277 21.07 6.63 4.23
CA ILE A 277 19.76 6.27 3.64
C ILE A 277 18.85 7.50 3.57
N TYR A 278 18.86 8.36 4.59
CA TYR A 278 18.14 9.63 4.59
C TYR A 278 18.60 10.52 3.44
N GLU A 279 19.91 10.73 3.27
CA GLU A 279 20.43 11.55 2.18
C GLU A 279 20.02 11.00 0.80
N ALA A 280 20.11 9.68 0.60
CA ALA A 280 19.73 9.04 -0.65
C ALA A 280 18.22 9.13 -0.95
N ASN A 281 17.37 9.22 0.08
CA ASN A 281 15.91 9.21 -0.05
C ASN A 281 15.24 10.47 0.51
N ARG A 282 15.99 11.57 0.61
CA ARG A 282 15.60 12.80 1.33
C ARG A 282 14.20 13.30 0.96
N ALA A 283 13.85 13.26 -0.32
CA ALA A 283 12.55 13.69 -0.83
C ALA A 283 11.38 12.91 -0.19
N ALA A 284 11.53 11.61 0.07
CA ALA A 284 10.49 10.82 0.72
C ALA A 284 10.28 11.25 2.18
N PHE A 285 11.36 11.57 2.90
CA PHE A 285 11.28 12.07 4.27
C PHE A 285 10.66 13.46 4.31
N GLU A 286 11.16 14.40 3.51
CA GLU A 286 10.73 15.80 3.55
C GLU A 286 9.27 15.97 3.09
N THR A 287 8.89 15.39 1.95
CA THR A 287 7.52 15.49 1.42
C THR A 287 6.48 14.89 2.38
N MET A 288 6.81 13.76 3.01
CA MET A 288 5.93 13.13 3.98
C MET A 288 6.17 13.62 5.41
N GLY A 289 7.02 14.63 5.65
CA GLY A 289 7.24 15.23 6.98
C GLY A 289 7.81 14.29 8.04
N TYR A 290 8.68 13.34 7.66
CA TYR A 290 9.42 12.49 8.59
C TYR A 290 10.79 13.05 8.91
N VAL A 291 11.25 12.83 10.15
CA VAL A 291 12.56 13.28 10.63
C VAL A 291 13.53 12.11 10.67
N CYS A 292 14.75 12.32 10.19
CA CYS A 292 15.87 11.40 10.45
C CYS A 292 16.50 11.75 11.80
N ASP A 293 16.19 10.95 12.82
CA ASP A 293 16.66 11.13 14.20
C ASP A 293 17.16 9.78 14.75
N PRO A 294 18.26 9.23 14.22
CA PRO A 294 18.77 7.96 14.69
C PRO A 294 19.39 8.08 16.08
N ASP A 295 19.35 6.98 16.84
CA ASP A 295 20.10 6.87 18.09
C ASP A 295 21.63 6.92 17.79
N PRO A 296 22.35 7.97 18.25
CA PRO A 296 23.78 8.12 17.96
C PRO A 296 24.64 7.03 18.62
N ASP A 297 24.12 6.38 19.67
CA ASP A 297 24.85 5.40 20.47
C ASP A 297 24.55 3.95 20.06
N LEU A 298 23.57 3.72 19.16
CA LEU A 298 23.22 2.38 18.70
C LEU A 298 24.37 1.72 17.92
N LYS A 299 24.95 0.68 18.50
CA LYS A 299 26.03 -0.08 17.86
C LYS A 299 25.46 -1.08 16.85
N ALA A 300 26.20 -1.33 15.79
CA ALA A 300 25.84 -2.35 14.79
C ALA A 300 25.60 -3.73 15.42
N SER A 301 26.38 -4.13 16.43
CA SER A 301 26.19 -5.40 17.14
C SER A 301 24.89 -5.46 17.94
N GLU A 302 24.45 -4.34 18.51
CA GLU A 302 23.19 -4.25 19.27
C GLU A 302 22.00 -4.29 18.32
N ALA A 303 22.08 -3.55 17.22
CA ALA A 303 21.08 -3.57 16.15
C ALA A 303 20.92 -4.97 15.53
N GLU A 304 22.03 -5.66 15.26
CA GLU A 304 22.04 -7.04 14.78
C GLU A 304 21.41 -8.02 15.79
N ALA A 305 21.74 -7.89 17.07
CA ALA A 305 21.13 -8.71 18.11
C ALA A 305 19.63 -8.47 18.22
N ALA A 306 19.19 -7.19 18.17
CA ALA A 306 17.78 -6.83 18.18
C ALA A 306 17.04 -7.42 16.95
N TRP A 307 17.64 -7.34 15.76
CA TRP A 307 17.08 -7.95 14.56
C TRP A 307 16.90 -9.47 14.70
N ARG A 308 17.94 -10.18 15.16
CA ARG A 308 17.87 -11.64 15.36
C ARG A 308 16.76 -12.04 16.33
N LEU A 309 16.59 -11.29 17.42
CA LEU A 309 15.50 -11.53 18.37
C LEU A 309 14.11 -11.35 17.73
N LEU A 310 13.96 -10.36 16.84
CA LEU A 310 12.68 -10.05 16.18
C LEU A 310 12.29 -11.03 15.06
N VAL A 311 13.28 -11.61 14.37
CA VAL A 311 13.03 -12.57 13.27
C VAL A 311 13.11 -14.03 13.69
N SER A 312 13.62 -14.30 14.89
CA SER A 312 13.57 -15.64 15.46
C SER A 312 12.11 -16.08 15.60
N PRO A 313 11.76 -17.32 15.20
CA PRO A 313 10.43 -17.83 15.39
C PRO A 313 10.06 -17.75 16.87
N SER A 314 8.88 -17.20 17.17
CA SER A 314 8.37 -17.22 18.54
C SER A 314 8.27 -18.68 19.00
N PRO A 315 8.70 -19.01 20.23
CA PRO A 315 8.49 -20.34 20.77
C PRO A 315 6.98 -20.65 20.69
N LYS A 316 6.65 -21.78 20.04
CA LYS A 316 5.28 -22.27 19.91
C LYS A 316 4.70 -22.67 21.26
#